data_AF-A0A8S2LB24-F1
#
_entry.id   AF-A0A8S2LB24-F1
#
_cell.length_a   1.000
_cell.length_b   1.000
_cell.length_c   1.000
_cell.angle_alpha   90.00
_cell.angle_beta   90.00
_cell.angle_gamma   90.00
#
_symmetry.space_group_name_H-M   'P 1'
#
loop_
_entity.id
_entity.type
_entity.pdbx_description
1 polymer ?
#
loop_
_entity_poly.entity_id
_entity_poly.type
_entity_poly.pdbx_seq_one_letter_code
_entity_poly.pdbx_strand_id
1 'polypeptide(L)'
;MSTIESNPKNHPILSISASLQPVTPSPTPPPPLIIPNASAITPTTSLPSSPALFHDDKPIEKLYKKEKQILFEFEQIVKDIRFQLSEQLKCLEQRIETQLSILAEIQEYFRRRADVELEYAKNLDNLHKQIGQKHRAQKARRETWVFHSIYKLWDMIVHDTRHHVKYHTIMSDVCGKYMYDKFNEIAEDTRRMFMKCKSVGLASHEDIEKVLNELQS
;
A
#
# COMPACT_ATOMS: atom_id res chain seq x y z
N MET A 1 17.16 45.62 -25.01
CA MET A 1 17.11 45.30 -23.57
C MET A 1 17.04 43.79 -23.43
N SER A 2 17.88 43.25 -22.56
CA SER A 2 18.28 41.84 -22.43
C SER A 2 17.14 40.85 -22.28
N THR A 3 17.26 39.75 -23.01
CA THR A 3 16.61 38.45 -22.81
C THR A 3 16.82 37.96 -21.37
N ILE A 4 15.75 37.51 -20.71
CA ILE A 4 15.81 36.67 -19.52
C ILE A 4 15.18 35.33 -19.92
N GLU A 5 16.05 34.39 -20.32
CA GLU A 5 15.77 32.97 -20.26
C GLU A 5 15.75 32.55 -18.79
N SER A 6 14.62 32.05 -18.30
CA SER A 6 14.59 31.26 -17.07
C SER A 6 14.31 29.80 -17.41
N ASN A 7 15.35 29.00 -17.17
CA ASN A 7 15.45 27.56 -17.39
C ASN A 7 14.49 26.77 -16.49
N PRO A 8 13.64 25.86 -17.03
CA PRO A 8 12.74 25.03 -16.25
C PRO A 8 13.41 23.72 -15.83
N LYS A 9 14.43 23.79 -14.98
CA LYS A 9 15.05 22.58 -14.36
C LYS A 9 15.54 22.90 -12.96
N ASN A 10 14.66 22.73 -11.98
CA ASN A 10 14.99 22.28 -10.62
C ASN A 10 13.76 22.40 -9.71
N HIS A 11 12.99 21.33 -9.56
CA HIS A 11 12.32 21.05 -8.29
C HIS A 11 12.41 19.57 -7.97
N PRO A 12 12.60 19.21 -6.69
CA PRO A 12 13.29 18.01 -6.27
C PRO A 12 12.36 16.79 -6.19
N ILE A 13 12.91 15.64 -6.57
CA ILE A 13 12.34 14.32 -6.33
C ILE A 13 12.15 14.16 -4.82
N LEU A 14 10.91 14.01 -4.37
CA LEU A 14 10.58 13.59 -3.01
C LEU A 14 11.04 12.12 -2.84
N SER A 15 12.26 11.96 -2.36
CA SER A 15 12.77 10.68 -1.88
C SER A 15 12.06 10.33 -0.57
N ILE A 16 11.15 9.37 -0.61
CA ILE A 16 10.58 8.74 0.57
C ILE A 16 11.67 7.84 1.16
N SER A 17 12.46 8.39 2.08
CA SER A 17 13.35 7.59 2.92
C SER A 17 12.51 6.89 3.98
N ALA A 18 12.14 5.64 3.73
CA ALA A 18 11.60 4.76 4.76
C ALA A 18 12.74 4.35 5.70
N SER A 19 12.82 4.99 6.86
CA SER A 19 13.73 4.62 7.93
C SER A 19 13.28 3.30 8.55
N LEU A 20 13.81 2.18 8.03
CA LEU A 20 13.76 0.88 8.71
C LEU A 20 14.66 0.94 9.94
N GLN A 21 14.07 1.04 11.13
CA GLN A 21 14.82 0.80 12.37
C GLN A 21 15.06 -0.71 12.55
N PRO A 22 16.24 -1.14 13.04
CA PRO A 22 16.50 -2.54 13.32
C PRO A 22 15.69 -2.98 14.55
N VAL A 23 14.93 -4.07 14.40
CA VAL A 23 14.24 -4.71 15.53
C VAL A 23 15.29 -5.39 16.41
N THR A 24 15.45 -4.91 17.64
CA THR A 24 16.29 -5.55 18.66
C THR A 24 15.65 -6.86 19.14
N PRO A 25 16.40 -7.97 19.26
CA PRO A 25 15.85 -9.21 19.81
C PRO A 25 15.59 -9.10 21.32
N SER A 26 14.42 -9.58 21.74
CA SER A 26 13.94 -9.69 23.13
C SER A 26 14.76 -10.70 23.95
N PRO A 27 14.91 -10.54 25.28
CA PRO A 27 15.81 -11.37 26.07
C PRO A 27 15.19 -12.72 26.45
N THR A 28 15.94 -13.80 26.22
CA THR A 28 15.62 -15.16 26.68
C THR A 28 15.62 -15.27 28.22
N PRO A 29 14.65 -15.98 28.84
CA PRO A 29 14.62 -16.20 30.28
C PRO A 29 15.63 -17.29 30.72
N PRO A 30 16.14 -17.23 31.97
CA PRO A 30 17.19 -18.12 32.46
C PRO A 30 16.63 -19.48 32.92
N PRO A 31 17.46 -20.55 32.95
CA PRO A 31 17.05 -21.86 33.44
C PRO A 31 17.05 -21.94 34.99
N PRO A 32 16.18 -22.74 35.62
CA PRO A 32 16.13 -22.87 37.08
C PRO A 32 17.22 -23.80 37.66
N LEU A 33 17.72 -23.40 38.83
CA LEU A 33 18.73 -24.05 39.66
C LEU A 33 18.21 -25.31 40.37
N ILE A 34 19.05 -26.34 40.43
CA ILE A 34 18.83 -27.61 41.14
C ILE A 34 19.25 -27.45 42.60
N ILE A 35 18.40 -27.84 43.55
CA ILE A 35 18.74 -28.01 44.98
C ILE A 35 18.80 -29.53 45.28
N PRO A 36 19.86 -30.04 45.95
CA PRO A 36 19.94 -31.44 46.34
C PRO A 36 19.33 -31.71 47.73
N ASN A 37 18.78 -32.92 47.85
CA ASN A 37 18.11 -33.51 49.01
C ASN A 37 19.12 -34.05 50.07
N ALA A 38 18.72 -34.11 51.34
CA ALA A 38 19.33 -34.92 52.42
C ALA A 38 18.43 -34.81 53.68
N SER A 39 18.20 -35.78 54.58
CA SER A 39 18.51 -37.21 54.75
C SER A 39 17.80 -37.66 56.05
N ALA A 40 17.41 -38.95 56.17
CA ALA A 40 17.34 -39.79 57.41
C ALA A 40 16.40 -41.00 57.14
N ILE A 41 16.85 -42.24 56.93
CA ILE A 41 17.42 -43.28 57.83
C ILE A 41 16.37 -44.26 58.43
N THR A 42 16.25 -45.44 57.78
CA THR A 42 16.14 -46.87 58.24
C THR A 42 15.02 -47.38 59.18
N PRO A 43 14.83 -48.71 59.41
CA PRO A 43 15.16 -49.95 58.63
C PRO A 43 13.92 -50.88 58.46
N THR A 44 13.92 -51.97 57.65
CA THR A 44 14.11 -53.36 58.14
C THR A 44 13.89 -54.40 57.01
N THR A 45 14.91 -55.25 56.81
CA THR A 45 14.96 -56.70 56.53
C THR A 45 13.87 -57.43 55.71
N SER A 46 14.25 -58.01 54.55
CA SER A 46 14.31 -59.48 54.31
C SER A 46 14.73 -59.84 52.86
N LEU A 47 15.32 -61.03 52.73
CA LEU A 47 16.10 -61.61 51.62
C LEU A 47 15.21 -62.32 50.55
N PRO A 48 15.74 -62.93 49.46
CA PRO A 48 15.30 -62.67 48.09
C PRO A 48 14.63 -63.89 47.41
N SER A 49 13.91 -63.65 46.31
CA SER A 49 13.49 -64.73 45.41
C SER A 49 13.52 -64.27 43.95
N SER A 50 14.41 -64.92 43.19
CA SER A 50 14.53 -65.07 41.75
C SER A 50 14.45 -63.86 40.80
N PRO A 51 15.32 -63.83 39.77
CA PRO A 51 15.39 -62.72 38.83
C PRO A 51 14.20 -62.80 37.86
N ALA A 52 13.11 -62.12 38.19
CA ALA A 52 12.22 -61.63 37.16
C ALA A 52 13.01 -60.57 36.40
N LEU A 53 13.17 -60.82 35.10
CA LEU A 53 13.75 -59.93 34.10
C LEU A 53 12.91 -58.64 34.02
N PHE A 54 12.97 -57.78 35.04
CA PHE A 54 12.47 -56.43 34.96
C PHE A 54 13.51 -55.66 34.15
N HIS A 55 13.28 -55.57 32.84
CA HIS A 55 13.81 -54.45 32.10
C HIS A 55 13.28 -53.19 32.78
N ASP A 56 14.19 -52.38 33.30
CA ASP A 56 13.90 -51.03 33.79
C ASP A 56 13.20 -50.28 32.63
N ASP A 57 11.89 -50.15 32.67
CA ASP A 57 11.10 -49.41 31.67
C ASP A 57 11.20 -47.89 31.87
N LYS A 58 11.81 -47.43 32.97
CA LYS A 58 12.07 -46.02 33.29
C LYS A 58 12.75 -45.20 32.17
N PRO A 59 13.72 -45.73 31.39
CA PRO A 59 14.31 -45.03 30.26
C PRO A 59 13.32 -44.87 29.09
N ILE A 60 12.49 -45.89 28.85
CA ILE A 60 11.48 -45.91 27.77
C ILE A 60 10.37 -44.91 28.07
N GLU A 61 9.90 -44.85 29.32
CA GLU A 61 8.86 -43.90 29.71
C GLU A 61 9.34 -42.43 29.69
N LYS A 62 10.63 -42.20 30.00
CA LYS A 62 11.24 -40.88 29.90
C LYS A 62 11.43 -40.42 28.45
N LEU A 63 11.74 -41.35 27.54
CA LEU A 63 11.78 -41.10 26.09
C LEU A 63 10.40 -40.77 25.54
N TYR A 64 9.39 -41.57 25.88
CA TYR A 64 7.99 -41.34 25.50
C TYR A 64 7.47 -39.96 25.95
N LYS A 65 7.81 -39.55 27.17
CA LYS A 65 7.44 -38.24 27.70
C LYS A 65 8.11 -37.08 26.94
N LYS A 66 9.36 -37.27 26.50
CA LYS A 66 10.10 -36.29 25.71
C LYS A 66 9.56 -36.18 24.28
N GLU A 67 9.23 -37.32 23.66
CA GLU A 67 8.60 -37.38 22.34
C GLU A 67 7.24 -36.67 22.34
N LYS A 68 6.41 -36.93 23.36
CA LYS A 68 5.13 -36.24 23.54
C LYS A 68 5.28 -34.72 23.72
N GLN A 69 6.35 -34.28 24.40
CA GLN A 69 6.66 -32.87 24.56
C GLN A 69 7.07 -32.21 23.23
N ILE A 70 7.89 -32.90 22.43
CA ILE A 70 8.31 -32.42 21.09
C ILE A 70 7.09 -32.28 20.17
N LEU A 71 6.21 -33.28 20.15
CA LEU A 71 4.96 -33.24 19.38
C LEU A 71 4.08 -32.06 19.80
N PHE A 72 3.96 -31.81 21.10
CA PHE A 72 3.18 -30.68 21.61
C PHE A 72 3.78 -29.32 21.19
N GLU A 73 5.08 -29.13 21.37
CA GLU A 73 5.78 -27.90 20.97
C GLU A 73 5.66 -27.66 19.45
N PHE A 74 5.82 -28.72 18.66
CA PHE A 74 5.64 -28.67 17.22
C PHE A 74 4.21 -28.25 16.83
N GLU A 75 3.19 -28.81 17.47
CA GLU A 75 1.79 -28.45 17.23
C GLU A 75 1.51 -26.97 17.56
N GLN A 76 2.10 -26.43 18.63
CA GLN A 76 1.99 -25.02 18.96
C GLN A 76 2.66 -24.13 17.91
N ILE A 77 3.88 -24.47 17.47
CA ILE A 77 4.59 -23.73 16.42
C ILE A 77 3.75 -23.68 15.14
N VAL A 78 3.13 -24.80 14.75
CA VAL A 78 2.27 -24.85 13.57
C VAL A 78 1.05 -23.96 13.73
N LYS A 79 0.39 -24.01 14.89
CA LYS A 79 -0.76 -23.14 15.19
C LYS A 79 -0.37 -21.66 15.10
N ASP A 80 0.79 -21.29 15.64
CA ASP A 80 1.32 -19.93 15.59
C ASP A 80 1.62 -19.49 14.16
N ILE A 81 2.27 -20.33 13.35
CA ILE A 81 2.55 -20.03 11.93
C ILE A 81 1.24 -19.84 11.15
N ARG A 82 0.25 -20.73 11.33
CA ARG A 82 -1.06 -20.61 10.68
C ARG A 82 -1.79 -19.33 11.07
N PHE A 83 -1.73 -18.97 12.35
CA PHE A 83 -2.30 -17.74 12.85
C PHE A 83 -1.61 -16.52 12.21
N GLN A 84 -0.27 -16.47 12.23
CA GLN A 84 0.51 -15.38 11.64
C GLN A 84 0.23 -15.20 10.14
N LEU A 85 0.21 -16.28 9.36
CA LEU A 85 -0.11 -16.21 7.92
C LEU A 85 -1.55 -15.72 7.67
N SER A 86 -2.51 -16.15 8.50
CA SER A 86 -3.90 -15.69 8.40
C SER A 86 -4.02 -14.19 8.68
N GLU A 87 -3.33 -13.71 9.72
CA GLU A 87 -3.29 -12.28 10.04
C GLU A 87 -2.57 -11.46 8.97
N GLN A 88 -1.51 -12.01 8.36
CA GLN A 88 -0.83 -11.37 7.23
C GLN A 88 -1.76 -11.21 6.02
N LEU A 89 -2.57 -12.24 5.70
CA LEU A 89 -3.56 -12.15 4.63
C LEU A 89 -4.60 -11.06 4.90
N LYS A 90 -5.15 -11.01 6.12
CA LYS A 90 -6.11 -9.97 6.52
C LYS A 90 -5.50 -8.57 6.47
N CYS A 91 -4.27 -8.41 6.93
CA CYS A 91 -3.56 -7.14 6.87
C CYS A 91 -3.35 -6.69 5.41
N LEU A 92 -3.02 -7.63 4.52
CA LEU A 92 -2.89 -7.35 3.09
C LEU A 92 -4.22 -6.93 2.47
N GLU A 93 -5.32 -7.62 2.80
CA GLU A 93 -6.68 -7.27 2.36
C GLU A 93 -7.04 -5.84 2.77
N GLN A 94 -6.91 -5.52 4.05
CA GLN A 94 -7.20 -4.19 4.58
C GLN A 94 -6.33 -3.10 3.94
N ARG A 95 -5.05 -3.41 3.66
CA ARG A 95 -4.14 -2.48 2.97
C ARG A 95 -4.62 -2.16 1.56
N ILE A 96 -5.09 -3.16 0.82
CA ILE A 96 -5.58 -2.98 -0.55
C ILE A 96 -6.90 -2.21 -0.58
N GLU A 97 -7.82 -2.51 0.33
CA GLU A 97 -9.06 -1.73 0.49
C GLU A 97 -8.77 -0.25 0.74
N THR A 98 -7.82 0.04 1.63
CA THR A 98 -7.38 1.41 1.92
C THR A 98 -6.80 2.09 0.68
N GLN A 99 -5.93 1.41 -0.07
CA GLN A 99 -5.36 1.94 -1.31
C GLN A 99 -6.43 2.22 -2.37
N LEU A 100 -7.38 1.31 -2.55
CA LEU A 100 -8.49 1.49 -3.50
C LEU A 100 -9.42 2.64 -3.09
N SER A 101 -9.65 2.84 -1.79
CA SER A 101 -10.41 3.99 -1.27
C SER A 101 -9.70 5.30 -1.61
N ILE A 102 -8.39 5.40 -1.37
CA ILE A 102 -7.60 6.58 -1.69
C ILE A 102 -7.60 6.85 -3.21
N LEU A 103 -7.48 5.81 -4.04
CA LEU A 103 -7.56 5.95 -5.50
C LEU A 103 -8.92 6.51 -5.93
N ALA A 104 -10.02 6.07 -5.32
CA ALA A 104 -11.35 6.60 -5.60
C ALA A 104 -11.47 8.09 -5.22
N GLU A 105 -10.92 8.50 -4.08
CA GLU A 105 -10.89 9.91 -3.67
C GLU A 105 -10.08 10.78 -4.67
N ILE A 106 -8.95 10.27 -5.16
CA ILE A 106 -8.14 10.96 -6.17
C ILE A 106 -8.90 11.07 -7.50
N GLN A 107 -9.58 10.02 -7.94
CA GLN A 107 -10.42 10.05 -9.15
C GLN A 107 -11.52 11.11 -9.03
N GLU A 108 -12.19 11.17 -7.88
CA GLU A 108 -13.22 12.16 -7.60
C GLU A 108 -12.65 13.59 -7.60
N TYR A 109 -11.47 13.80 -7.04
CA TYR A 109 -10.78 15.09 -7.11
C TYR A 109 -10.55 15.53 -8.56
N PHE A 110 -9.99 14.66 -9.40
CA PHE A 110 -9.71 15.01 -10.79
C PHE A 110 -10.98 15.25 -11.62
N ARG A 111 -12.05 14.50 -11.33
CA ARG A 111 -13.37 14.74 -11.93
C ARG A 111 -13.88 16.14 -11.59
N ARG A 112 -13.89 16.51 -10.29
CA ARG A 112 -14.28 17.87 -9.87
C ARG A 112 -13.36 18.95 -10.44
N ARG A 113 -12.05 18.66 -10.53
CA ARG A 113 -11.09 19.59 -11.15
C ARG A 113 -11.42 19.81 -12.63
N ALA A 114 -11.76 18.76 -13.37
CA ALA A 114 -12.16 18.86 -14.76
C ALA A 114 -13.41 19.72 -14.95
N ASP A 115 -14.40 19.58 -14.07
CA ASP A 115 -15.62 20.39 -14.09
C ASP A 115 -15.30 21.89 -13.89
N VAL A 116 -14.45 22.22 -12.91
CA VAL A 116 -14.01 23.60 -12.64
C VAL A 116 -13.25 24.20 -13.83
N GLU A 117 -12.32 23.43 -14.42
CA GLU A 117 -11.56 23.89 -15.59
C GLU A 117 -12.47 24.14 -16.79
N LEU A 118 -13.46 23.28 -17.01
CA LEU A 118 -14.42 23.44 -18.10
C LEU A 118 -15.33 24.65 -17.90
N GLU A 119 -15.80 24.87 -16.67
CA GLU A 119 -16.59 26.04 -16.33
C GLU A 119 -15.79 27.33 -16.53
N TYR A 120 -14.52 27.34 -16.11
CA TYR A 120 -13.66 28.50 -16.33
C TYR A 120 -13.42 28.77 -17.83
N ALA A 121 -13.17 27.73 -18.63
CA ALA A 121 -13.07 27.84 -20.08
C ALA A 121 -14.34 28.44 -20.70
N LYS A 122 -15.54 28.00 -20.27
CA LYS A 122 -16.83 28.56 -20.73
C LYS A 122 -16.98 30.04 -20.37
N ASN A 123 -16.59 30.43 -19.16
CA ASN A 123 -16.65 31.82 -18.71
C ASN A 123 -15.71 32.73 -19.54
N LEU A 124 -14.50 32.27 -19.83
CA LEU A 124 -13.55 32.96 -20.71
C LEU A 124 -14.05 33.05 -22.16
N ASP A 125 -14.70 31.99 -22.68
CA ASP A 125 -15.26 31.99 -24.03
C ASP A 125 -16.41 32.99 -24.16
N ASN A 126 -17.28 33.05 -23.15
CA ASN A 126 -18.33 34.05 -23.07
C ASN A 126 -17.75 35.49 -23.03
N LEU A 127 -16.71 35.72 -22.21
CA LEU A 127 -16.01 37.01 -22.16
C LEU A 127 -15.42 37.40 -23.53
N HIS A 128 -14.70 36.49 -24.17
CA HIS A 128 -14.12 36.68 -25.51
C HIS A 128 -15.20 37.04 -26.54
N LYS A 129 -16.32 36.31 -26.55
CA LYS A 129 -17.47 36.57 -27.45
C LYS A 129 -18.11 37.93 -27.21
N GLN A 130 -18.35 38.30 -25.96
CA GLN A 130 -18.96 39.59 -25.59
C GLN A 130 -18.07 40.78 -25.96
N ILE A 131 -16.77 40.70 -25.65
CA ILE A 131 -15.80 41.74 -26.04
C ILE A 131 -15.72 41.85 -27.56
N GLY A 132 -15.64 40.72 -28.27
CA GLY A 132 -15.62 40.69 -29.73
C GLY A 132 -16.87 41.28 -30.36
N GLN A 133 -18.05 41.03 -29.81
CA GLN A 133 -19.31 41.60 -30.29
C GLN A 133 -19.35 43.13 -30.08
N LYS A 134 -19.00 43.61 -28.88
CA LYS A 134 -18.93 45.05 -28.58
C LYS A 134 -17.93 45.76 -29.49
N HIS A 135 -16.77 45.15 -29.74
CA HIS A 135 -15.76 45.73 -30.61
C HIS A 135 -16.22 45.81 -32.07
N ARG A 136 -16.85 44.76 -32.63
CA ARG A 136 -17.41 44.81 -34.00
C ARG A 136 -18.43 45.93 -34.17
N ALA A 137 -19.30 46.13 -33.17
CA ALA A 137 -20.28 47.21 -33.19
C ALA A 137 -19.65 48.62 -33.22
N GLN A 138 -18.51 48.81 -32.54
CA GLN A 138 -17.78 50.09 -32.54
C GLN A 138 -16.89 50.29 -33.78
N LYS A 139 -16.22 49.22 -34.25
CA LYS A 139 -15.32 49.25 -35.42
C LYS A 139 -16.04 49.71 -36.69
N ALA A 140 -17.31 49.35 -36.86
CA ALA A 140 -18.15 49.82 -37.97
C ALA A 140 -18.27 51.36 -38.07
N ARG A 141 -17.93 52.11 -37.01
CA ARG A 141 -17.98 53.57 -36.97
C ARG A 141 -16.60 54.24 -37.07
N ARG A 142 -15.51 53.47 -37.15
CA ARG A 142 -14.12 53.96 -36.98
C ARG A 142 -13.10 53.16 -37.80
N GLU A 143 -13.09 53.40 -39.11
CA GLU A 143 -12.30 52.63 -40.09
C GLU A 143 -10.77 52.73 -39.91
N THR A 144 -10.25 53.84 -39.38
CA THR A 144 -8.81 54.05 -39.15
C THR A 144 -8.25 53.30 -37.95
N TRP A 145 -9.09 52.67 -37.13
CA TRP A 145 -8.68 52.02 -35.87
C TRP A 145 -7.59 50.96 -36.02
N VAL A 146 -7.64 50.22 -37.11
CA VAL A 146 -6.71 49.11 -37.38
C VAL A 146 -5.24 49.54 -37.52
N PHE A 147 -4.98 50.84 -37.73
CA PHE A 147 -3.63 51.39 -37.91
C PHE A 147 -2.99 51.86 -36.59
N HIS A 148 -3.72 51.92 -35.48
CA HIS A 148 -3.17 52.36 -34.20
C HIS A 148 -2.52 51.21 -33.43
N SER A 149 -1.37 51.46 -32.79
CA SER A 149 -0.69 50.47 -31.93
C SER A 149 -1.56 49.97 -30.77
N ILE A 150 -2.41 50.83 -30.21
CA ILE A 150 -3.37 50.48 -29.15
C ILE A 150 -4.39 49.44 -29.64
N TYR A 151 -4.77 49.48 -30.93
CA TYR A 151 -5.62 48.46 -31.52
C TYR A 151 -4.93 47.08 -31.54
N LYS A 152 -3.63 47.05 -31.85
CA LYS A 152 -2.83 45.81 -31.82
C LYS A 152 -2.71 45.25 -30.42
N LEU A 153 -2.53 46.09 -29.41
CA LEU A 153 -2.53 45.67 -28.00
C LEU A 153 -3.89 45.07 -27.61
N TRP A 154 -4.99 45.71 -27.99
CA TRP A 154 -6.33 45.19 -27.73
C TRP A 154 -6.55 43.82 -28.39
N ASP A 155 -6.17 43.68 -29.66
CA ASP A 155 -6.31 42.43 -30.42
C ASP A 155 -5.51 41.29 -29.77
N MET A 156 -4.28 41.58 -29.33
CA MET A 156 -3.44 40.64 -28.60
C MET A 156 -4.08 40.15 -27.30
N ILE A 157 -4.65 41.04 -26.48
CA ILE A 157 -5.31 40.68 -25.21
C ILE A 157 -6.55 39.81 -25.45
N VAL A 158 -7.35 40.14 -26.48
CA VAL A 158 -8.55 39.36 -26.82
C VAL A 158 -8.17 37.98 -27.36
N HIS A 159 -7.08 37.90 -28.12
CA HIS A 159 -6.54 36.63 -28.61
C HIS A 159 -5.94 35.78 -27.48
N ASP A 160 -5.25 36.40 -26.52
CA ASP A 160 -4.71 35.74 -25.33
C ASP A 160 -5.83 35.12 -24.47
N THR A 161 -6.94 35.84 -24.28
CA THR A 161 -8.14 35.28 -23.62
C THR A 161 -8.65 34.03 -24.34
N ARG A 162 -8.66 34.04 -25.69
CA ARG A 162 -9.05 32.86 -26.49
C ARG A 162 -8.05 31.71 -26.37
N HIS A 163 -6.76 31.99 -26.19
CA HIS A 163 -5.77 30.96 -25.90
C HIS A 163 -6.04 30.30 -24.55
N HIS A 164 -6.33 31.10 -23.52
CA HIS A 164 -6.69 30.57 -22.21
C HIS A 164 -7.94 29.68 -22.25
N VAL A 165 -8.97 30.02 -23.04
CA VAL A 165 -10.12 29.11 -23.26
C VAL A 165 -9.64 27.72 -23.69
N LYS A 166 -8.81 27.64 -24.74
CA LYS A 166 -8.30 26.36 -25.26
C LYS A 166 -7.46 25.62 -24.22
N TYR A 167 -6.58 26.33 -23.53
CA TYR A 167 -5.74 25.75 -22.49
C TYR A 167 -6.58 25.09 -21.38
N HIS A 168 -7.60 25.80 -20.87
CA HIS A 168 -8.47 25.29 -19.83
C HIS A 168 -9.39 24.15 -20.32
N THR A 169 -9.84 24.18 -21.59
CA THR A 169 -10.52 23.03 -22.19
C THR A 169 -9.63 21.79 -22.24
N ILE A 170 -8.38 21.93 -22.72
CA ILE A 170 -7.43 20.80 -22.75
C ILE A 170 -7.13 20.31 -21.33
N MET A 171 -6.96 21.21 -20.37
CA MET A 171 -6.73 20.83 -18.98
C MET A 171 -7.92 20.03 -18.41
N SER A 172 -9.14 20.46 -18.72
CA SER A 172 -10.35 19.70 -18.36
C SER A 172 -10.34 18.29 -18.94
N ASP A 173 -9.99 18.13 -20.22
CA ASP A 173 -9.90 16.81 -20.86
C ASP A 173 -8.82 15.93 -20.23
N VAL A 174 -7.65 16.51 -19.91
CA VAL A 174 -6.56 15.80 -19.23
C VAL A 174 -7.01 15.33 -17.85
N CYS A 175 -7.61 16.22 -17.04
CA CYS A 175 -8.10 15.87 -15.71
C CYS A 175 -9.26 14.86 -15.77
N GLY A 176 -10.23 15.05 -16.67
CA GLY A 176 -11.47 14.30 -16.69
C GLY A 176 -11.37 12.95 -17.37
N LYS A 177 -10.52 12.83 -18.39
CA LYS A 177 -10.38 11.59 -19.18
C LYS A 177 -9.05 10.91 -18.91
N TYR A 178 -7.94 11.57 -19.19
CA TYR A 178 -6.62 10.93 -19.12
C TYR A 178 -6.28 10.50 -17.68
N MET A 179 -6.45 11.38 -16.70
CA MET A 179 -6.16 11.05 -15.30
C MET A 179 -7.13 9.98 -14.78
N TYR A 180 -8.41 10.05 -15.14
CA TYR A 180 -9.39 9.03 -14.79
C TYR A 180 -8.97 7.63 -15.28
N ASP A 181 -8.63 7.52 -16.57
CA ASP A 181 -8.18 6.27 -17.20
C ASP A 181 -6.94 5.72 -16.49
N LYS A 182 -5.97 6.60 -16.16
CA LYS A 182 -4.75 6.21 -15.45
C LYS A 182 -4.98 5.72 -14.04
N PHE A 183 -5.83 6.36 -13.25
CA PHE A 183 -6.15 5.85 -11.92
C PHE A 183 -6.97 4.56 -11.97
N ASN A 184 -7.82 4.40 -13.00
CA ASN A 184 -8.55 3.16 -13.20
C ASN A 184 -7.60 2.00 -13.55
N GLU A 185 -6.62 2.23 -14.42
CA GLU A 185 -5.55 1.26 -14.74
C GLU A 185 -4.78 0.84 -13.47
N ILE A 186 -4.36 1.82 -12.65
CA ILE A 186 -3.67 1.56 -11.38
C ILE A 186 -4.55 0.77 -10.40
N ALA A 187 -5.85 1.08 -10.31
CA ALA A 187 -6.77 0.34 -9.44
C ALA A 187 -6.91 -1.13 -9.87
N GLU A 188 -7.03 -1.38 -11.18
CA GLU A 188 -7.08 -2.73 -11.74
C GLU A 188 -5.78 -3.50 -11.52
N ASP A 189 -4.62 -2.85 -11.69
CA ASP A 189 -3.32 -3.47 -11.38
C ASP A 189 -3.17 -3.79 -9.89
N THR A 190 -3.63 -2.90 -9.02
CA THR A 190 -3.63 -3.11 -7.57
C THR A 190 -4.45 -4.35 -7.21
N ARG A 191 -5.66 -4.50 -7.79
CA ARG A 191 -6.50 -5.71 -7.62
C ARG A 191 -5.81 -6.96 -8.15
N ARG A 192 -5.22 -6.91 -9.35
CA ARG A 192 -4.49 -8.05 -9.94
C ARG A 192 -3.32 -8.49 -9.08
N MET A 193 -2.51 -7.55 -8.60
CA MET A 193 -1.36 -7.84 -7.74
C MET A 193 -1.80 -8.47 -6.43
N PHE A 194 -2.88 -7.95 -5.81
CA PHE A 194 -3.48 -8.54 -4.63
C PHE A 194 -3.88 -10.00 -4.84
N MET A 195 -4.58 -10.33 -5.93
CA MET A 195 -4.99 -11.71 -6.21
C MET A 195 -3.78 -12.66 -6.34
N LYS A 196 -2.68 -12.20 -6.93
CA LYS A 196 -1.42 -12.97 -6.99
C LYS A 196 -0.86 -13.20 -5.59
N CYS A 197 -0.75 -12.15 -4.77
CA CYS A 197 -0.25 -12.27 -3.40
C CYS A 197 -1.14 -13.20 -2.55
N LYS A 198 -2.46 -13.10 -2.68
CA LYS A 198 -3.42 -13.97 -1.99
C LYS A 198 -3.24 -15.42 -2.40
N SER A 199 -3.10 -15.69 -3.70
CA SER A 199 -2.85 -17.05 -4.21
C SER A 199 -1.56 -17.65 -3.67
N VAL A 200 -0.46 -16.88 -3.63
CA VAL A 200 0.81 -17.34 -3.06
C VAL A 200 0.66 -17.64 -1.56
N GLY A 201 -0.03 -16.77 -0.81
CA GLY A 201 -0.27 -16.99 0.61
C GLY A 201 -1.09 -18.25 0.89
N LEU A 202 -2.14 -18.50 0.10
CA LEU A 202 -2.94 -19.73 0.20
C LEU A 202 -2.13 -20.99 -0.15
N ALA A 203 -1.32 -20.95 -1.21
CA ALA A 203 -0.44 -22.07 -1.54
C ALA A 203 0.54 -22.39 -0.40
N SER A 204 1.13 -21.37 0.23
CA SER A 204 1.98 -21.57 1.41
C SER A 204 1.22 -22.18 2.60
N HIS A 205 -0.06 -21.83 2.79
CA HIS A 205 -0.90 -22.48 3.80
C HIS A 205 -1.11 -23.98 3.51
N GLU A 206 -1.40 -24.32 2.25
CA GLU A 206 -1.59 -25.72 1.82
C GLU A 206 -0.30 -26.54 2.00
N ASP A 207 0.87 -26.00 1.64
CA ASP A 207 2.15 -26.67 1.81
C ASP A 207 2.46 -26.98 3.29
N ILE A 208 2.17 -26.04 4.19
CA ILE A 208 2.35 -26.23 5.64
C ILE A 208 1.39 -27.30 6.17
N GLU A 209 0.14 -27.29 5.73
CA GLU A 209 -0.86 -28.29 6.13
C GLU A 209 -0.46 -29.70 5.66
N LYS A 210 0.10 -29.81 4.45
CA LYS A 210 0.62 -31.08 3.94
C LYS A 210 1.78 -31.60 4.79
N VAL A 211 2.79 -30.78 5.08
CA VAL A 211 3.92 -31.16 5.93
C VAL A 211 3.46 -31.55 7.33
N LEU A 212 2.46 -30.86 7.88
CA LEU A 212 1.85 -31.22 9.17
C LEU A 212 1.26 -32.63 9.15
N ASN A 213 0.46 -32.94 8.13
CA ASN A 213 -0.20 -34.23 8.00
C ASN A 213 0.82 -35.36 7.81
N GLU A 214 1.90 -35.11 7.07
CA GLU A 214 3.00 -36.07 6.89
C GLU A 214 3.76 -36.36 8.19
N LEU A 215 3.91 -35.37 9.08
CA LEU A 215 4.58 -35.53 10.37
C LEU A 215 3.69 -36.12 11.48
N GLN A 216 2.37 -36.05 11.32
CA GLN A 216 1.39 -36.67 12.22
C GLN A 216 1.06 -38.12 11.87
N SER A 217 1.38 -38.55 10.65
CA SER A 217 1.18 -39.93 10.16
C SER A 217 2.38 -40.84 10.46
#